data_AF-A0A3C1PRB5-F1
#
_entry.id   AF-A0A3C1PRB5-F1
#
_cell.length_a   1.000
_cell.length_b   1.000
_cell.length_c   1.000
_cell.angle_alpha   90.00
_cell.angle_beta   90.00
_cell.angle_gamma   90.00
#
_symmetry.space_group_name_H-M   'P 1'
#
loop_
_entity.id
_entity.type
_entity.pdbx_description
1 polymer ?
#
loop_
_entity_poly.entity_id
_entity_poly.type
_entity_poly.pdbx_seq_one_letter_code
_entity_poly.pdbx_strand_id
1 'polypeptide(L)'
;NITGPDRFKDFSLDYVIGAIHFVGNYPNGKPFSIAGKAPDFDEGLEIIFGNDFRKAAELYFKLNCELIQNQTPDILAHSDLIKNHNKGRFSENEVWYQKAVFEMLDCAKEKDVIIEVNTRGIYKNRSVEVYPSHFALKRMRELNIRTMLSADTHLITELTTGFEQAAEVLLSVGYKEVTVLKNNHFIQVPFSTKGINY
;
A
#
# COMPACT_ATOMS: atom_id res chain seq x y z
N ASN A 1 7.26 -1.41 -20.81
CA ASN A 1 8.15 -0.38 -20.25
C ASN A 1 7.81 -0.20 -18.79
N ILE A 2 8.70 -0.63 -17.89
CA ILE A 2 8.58 -0.33 -16.46
C ILE A 2 8.98 1.14 -16.28
N THR A 3 8.06 1.96 -15.81
CA THR A 3 8.36 3.28 -15.24
C THR A 3 8.52 3.09 -13.75
N GLY A 4 9.72 3.36 -13.20
CA GLY A 4 10.00 3.19 -11.78
C GLY A 4 10.99 4.22 -11.24
N PRO A 5 11.21 4.21 -9.90
CA PRO A 5 12.12 5.08 -9.18
C PRO A 5 13.48 5.38 -9.83
N ASP A 6 14.10 4.44 -10.54
CA ASP A 6 15.43 4.65 -11.14
C ASP A 6 15.48 5.78 -12.16
N ARG A 7 14.33 6.15 -12.75
CA ARG A 7 14.24 7.30 -13.66
C ARG A 7 14.47 8.64 -12.96
N PHE A 8 14.38 8.66 -11.63
CA PHE A 8 14.48 9.86 -10.81
C PHE A 8 15.78 9.90 -9.99
N LYS A 9 16.69 8.92 -10.16
CA LYS A 9 17.93 8.82 -9.38
C LYS A 9 18.88 10.01 -9.54
N ASP A 10 18.79 10.72 -10.67
CA ASP A 10 19.62 11.89 -10.95
C ASP A 10 19.01 13.19 -10.39
N PHE A 11 17.83 13.12 -9.78
CA PHE A 11 17.19 14.25 -9.10
C PHE A 11 17.49 14.18 -7.60
N SER A 12 17.75 15.34 -7.00
CA SER A 12 17.89 15.49 -5.54
C SER A 12 16.52 15.52 -4.85
N LEU A 13 15.78 14.41 -4.91
CA LEU A 13 14.50 14.26 -4.23
C LEU A 13 14.71 13.94 -2.75
N ASP A 14 13.80 14.45 -1.90
CA ASP A 14 13.80 14.14 -0.46
C ASP A 14 13.43 12.67 -0.20
N TYR A 15 12.50 12.12 -0.98
CA TYR A 15 12.08 10.71 -0.96
C TYR A 15 11.29 10.33 -2.22
N VAL A 16 11.16 9.03 -2.46
CA VAL A 16 10.38 8.43 -3.55
C VAL A 16 9.34 7.47 -3.00
N ILE A 17 8.08 7.68 -3.37
CA ILE A 17 6.99 6.75 -3.12
C ILE A 17 6.71 5.93 -4.37
N GLY A 18 6.71 4.61 -4.24
CA GLY A 18 6.32 3.66 -5.29
C GLY A 18 4.90 3.14 -5.09
N ALA A 19 4.13 3.01 -6.18
CA ALA A 19 2.75 2.55 -6.14
C ALA A 19 2.38 1.73 -7.38
N ILE A 20 1.58 0.68 -7.20
CA ILE A 20 0.95 -0.05 -8.32
C ILE A 20 -0.49 0.44 -8.49
N HIS A 21 -0.78 1.04 -9.64
CA HIS A 21 -2.13 1.49 -10.00
C HIS A 21 -2.75 0.74 -11.18
N PHE A 22 -1.99 -0.15 -11.82
CA PHE A 22 -2.43 -0.88 -13.01
C PHE A 22 -2.05 -2.35 -12.93
N VAL A 23 -2.96 -3.23 -13.38
CA VAL A 23 -2.77 -4.69 -13.38
C VAL A 23 -3.11 -5.27 -14.76
N GLY A 24 -2.10 -5.53 -15.57
CA GLY A 24 -2.30 -6.01 -16.94
C GLY A 24 -2.81 -4.93 -17.91
N ASN A 25 -3.19 -5.38 -19.11
CA ASN A 25 -3.63 -4.50 -20.21
C ASN A 25 -4.86 -5.09 -20.91
N TYR A 26 -5.74 -4.22 -21.38
CA TYR A 26 -6.81 -4.57 -22.31
C TYR A 26 -6.23 -5.06 -23.66
N PRO A 27 -7.00 -5.78 -24.48
CA PRO A 27 -6.55 -6.26 -25.79
C PRO A 27 -6.03 -5.15 -26.74
N ASN A 28 -6.52 -3.92 -26.58
CA ASN A 28 -6.06 -2.75 -27.32
C ASN A 28 -4.77 -2.12 -26.77
N GLY A 29 -4.14 -2.73 -25.77
CA GLY A 29 -2.90 -2.26 -25.13
C GLY A 29 -3.09 -1.21 -24.05
N LYS A 30 -4.31 -0.75 -23.77
CA LYS A 30 -4.58 0.20 -22.67
C LYS A 30 -4.31 -0.47 -21.31
N PRO A 31 -3.59 0.18 -20.38
CA PRO A 31 -3.42 -0.34 -19.02
C PRO A 31 -4.73 -0.41 -18.24
N PHE A 32 -4.90 -1.48 -17.46
CA PHE A 32 -6.08 -1.67 -16.62
C PHE A 32 -5.86 -1.12 -15.22
N SER A 33 -6.59 -0.05 -14.87
CA SER A 33 -6.44 0.65 -13.59
C SER A 33 -7.20 -0.02 -12.45
N ILE A 34 -6.55 -0.15 -11.30
CA ILE A 34 -7.19 -0.56 -10.04
C ILE A 34 -7.50 0.62 -9.12
N ALA A 35 -7.01 1.82 -9.44
CA ALA A 35 -7.29 3.04 -8.68
C ALA A 35 -8.61 3.72 -9.09
N GLY A 36 -9.30 3.17 -10.09
CA GLY A 36 -10.53 3.69 -10.68
C GLY A 36 -11.80 3.36 -9.89
N LYS A 37 -12.96 3.62 -10.53
CA LYS A 37 -14.27 3.33 -9.94
C LYS A 37 -14.61 1.85 -10.07
N ALA A 38 -15.53 1.39 -9.22
CA ALA A 38 -16.04 0.02 -9.21
C ALA A 38 -16.49 -0.52 -10.59
N PRO A 39 -17.28 0.22 -11.40
CA PRO A 39 -17.70 -0.27 -12.72
C PRO A 39 -16.53 -0.48 -13.69
N ASP A 40 -15.57 0.45 -13.70
CA ASP A 40 -14.39 0.36 -14.55
C ASP A 40 -13.52 -0.85 -14.17
N PHE A 41 -13.44 -1.14 -12.86
CA PHE A 41 -12.75 -2.33 -12.37
C PHE A 41 -13.43 -3.63 -12.78
N ASP A 42 -14.76 -3.70 -12.62
CA ASP A 42 -15.52 -4.91 -12.93
C ASP A 42 -15.44 -5.25 -14.43
N GLU A 43 -15.50 -4.24 -15.33
CA GLU A 43 -15.29 -4.42 -16.78
C GLU A 43 -13.88 -4.95 -17.09
N GLY A 44 -12.84 -4.34 -16.49
CA GLY A 44 -11.47 -4.78 -16.70
C GLY A 44 -11.22 -6.19 -16.17
N LEU A 45 -11.83 -6.55 -15.03
CA LEU A 45 -11.76 -7.88 -14.46
C LEU A 45 -12.37 -8.94 -15.38
N GLU A 46 -13.53 -8.63 -15.99
CA GLU A 46 -14.16 -9.50 -16.97
C GLU A 46 -13.27 -9.68 -18.20
N ILE A 47 -12.85 -8.58 -18.85
CA ILE A 47 -12.16 -8.63 -20.13
C ILE A 47 -10.74 -9.23 -20.02
N ILE A 48 -10.02 -8.93 -18.94
CA ILE A 48 -8.59 -9.26 -18.83
C ILE A 48 -8.37 -10.55 -18.03
N PHE A 49 -9.19 -10.81 -17.02
CA PHE A 49 -9.02 -11.94 -16.11
C PHE A 49 -10.16 -12.96 -16.19
N GLY A 50 -11.17 -12.75 -17.04
CA GLY A 50 -12.31 -13.66 -17.15
C GLY A 50 -13.10 -13.77 -15.84
N ASN A 51 -13.28 -12.64 -15.14
CA ASN A 51 -13.90 -12.54 -13.81
C ASN A 51 -13.13 -13.22 -12.66
N ASP A 52 -11.88 -13.63 -12.87
CA ASP A 52 -11.03 -14.23 -11.84
C ASP A 52 -10.33 -13.15 -10.99
N PHE A 53 -10.99 -12.73 -9.90
CA PHE A 53 -10.43 -11.74 -8.97
C PHE A 53 -9.11 -12.18 -8.34
N ARG A 54 -8.97 -13.48 -8.06
CA ARG A 54 -7.76 -14.03 -7.44
C ARG A 54 -6.55 -13.79 -8.33
N LYS A 55 -6.65 -14.03 -9.65
CA LYS A 55 -5.57 -13.73 -10.60
C LYS A 55 -5.19 -12.24 -10.61
N ALA A 56 -6.18 -11.34 -10.56
CA ALA A 56 -5.93 -9.90 -10.51
C ALA A 56 -5.21 -9.51 -9.20
N ALA A 57 -5.63 -10.05 -8.06
CA ALA A 57 -5.03 -9.83 -6.76
C ALA A 57 -3.60 -10.39 -6.66
N GLU A 58 -3.38 -11.65 -7.07
CA GLU A 58 -2.05 -12.26 -7.09
C GLU A 58 -1.10 -11.48 -8.01
N LEU A 59 -1.55 -11.03 -9.19
CA LEU A 59 -0.75 -10.17 -10.07
C LEU A 59 -0.42 -8.82 -9.41
N TYR A 60 -1.37 -8.20 -8.72
CA TYR A 60 -1.13 -6.94 -8.02
C TYR A 60 -0.01 -7.06 -6.97
N PHE A 61 -0.05 -8.07 -6.11
CA PHE A 61 1.00 -8.27 -5.09
C PHE A 61 2.33 -8.66 -5.73
N LYS A 62 2.31 -9.47 -6.80
CA LYS A 62 3.49 -9.78 -7.58
C LYS A 62 4.14 -8.52 -8.17
N LEU A 63 3.35 -7.60 -8.75
CA LEU A 63 3.86 -6.34 -9.29
C LEU A 63 4.44 -5.43 -8.19
N ASN A 64 3.87 -5.44 -6.98
CA ASN A 64 4.48 -4.74 -5.84
C ASN A 64 5.85 -5.33 -5.48
N CYS A 65 5.97 -6.66 -5.43
CA CYS A 65 7.29 -7.28 -5.20
C CYS A 65 8.26 -6.98 -6.36
N GLU A 66 7.83 -7.01 -7.62
CA GLU A 66 8.66 -6.64 -8.77
C GLU A 66 9.14 -5.18 -8.71
N LEU A 67 8.27 -4.25 -8.29
CA LEU A 67 8.63 -2.86 -8.01
C LEU A 67 9.70 -2.78 -6.91
N ILE A 68 9.46 -3.44 -5.77
CA ILE A 68 10.41 -3.47 -4.65
C ILE A 68 11.76 -4.04 -5.07
N GLN A 69 11.79 -5.11 -5.86
CA GLN A 69 13.01 -5.83 -6.22
C GLN A 69 13.83 -5.12 -7.29
N ASN A 70 13.16 -4.54 -8.30
CA ASN A 70 13.82 -4.04 -9.50
C ASN A 70 13.89 -2.51 -9.57
N GLN A 71 13.06 -1.81 -8.80
CA GLN A 71 12.91 -0.36 -8.83
C GLN A 71 12.59 0.14 -7.41
N THR A 72 13.44 -0.23 -6.44
CA THR A 72 13.17 -0.08 -4.99
C THR A 72 12.84 1.36 -4.61
N PRO A 73 11.62 1.67 -4.13
CA PRO A 73 11.28 2.99 -3.60
C PRO A 73 11.71 3.11 -2.13
N ASP A 74 11.75 4.35 -1.61
CA ASP A 74 11.89 4.55 -0.16
C ASP A 74 10.64 4.07 0.59
N ILE A 75 9.46 4.34 0.02
CA ILE A 75 8.15 4.05 0.61
C ILE A 75 7.25 3.33 -0.41
N LEU A 76 6.60 2.25 0.00
CA LEU A 76 5.55 1.57 -0.77
C LEU A 76 4.17 2.10 -0.37
N ALA A 77 3.45 2.71 -1.31
CA ALA A 77 2.12 3.28 -1.08
C ALA A 77 1.04 2.20 -0.98
N HIS A 78 0.07 2.41 -0.09
CA HIS A 78 -1.23 1.72 0.02
C HIS A 78 -1.20 0.28 -0.52
N SER A 79 -0.35 -0.53 0.11
CA SER A 79 0.21 -1.76 -0.48
C SER A 79 -0.78 -2.88 -0.79
N ASP A 80 -2.03 -2.78 -0.33
CA ASP A 80 -3.13 -3.72 -0.58
C ASP A 80 -4.37 -3.05 -1.22
N LEU A 81 -4.20 -1.93 -1.92
CA LEU A 81 -5.26 -1.11 -2.53
C LEU A 81 -6.33 -1.93 -3.28
N ILE A 82 -5.93 -3.03 -3.91
CA ILE A 82 -6.83 -3.92 -4.66
C ILE A 82 -7.99 -4.47 -3.80
N LYS A 83 -7.86 -4.51 -2.47
CA LYS A 83 -8.92 -4.97 -1.56
C LYS A 83 -10.22 -4.16 -1.65
N ASN A 84 -10.15 -2.91 -2.10
CA ASN A 84 -11.33 -2.07 -2.37
C ASN A 84 -12.29 -2.73 -3.36
N HIS A 85 -11.76 -3.61 -4.21
CA HIS A 85 -12.53 -4.33 -5.21
C HIS A 85 -12.87 -5.75 -4.78
N ASN A 86 -12.58 -6.18 -3.54
CA ASN A 86 -13.05 -7.47 -3.05
C ASN A 86 -14.60 -7.53 -3.08
N LYS A 87 -15.30 -6.51 -2.54
CA LYS A 87 -16.79 -6.44 -2.49
C LYS A 87 -17.47 -7.76 -2.04
N GLY A 88 -16.82 -8.52 -1.15
CA GLY A 88 -17.32 -9.81 -0.67
C GLY A 88 -17.14 -10.99 -1.64
N ARG A 89 -16.28 -10.88 -2.66
CA ARG A 89 -15.93 -11.97 -3.58
C ARG A 89 -15.17 -13.10 -2.90
N PHE A 90 -14.39 -12.80 -1.87
CA PHE A 90 -13.60 -13.77 -1.11
C PHE A 90 -13.35 -13.27 0.32
N SER A 91 -12.91 -14.15 1.22
CA SER A 91 -12.47 -13.75 2.56
C SER A 91 -10.98 -13.41 2.56
N GLU A 92 -10.57 -12.28 3.16
CA GLU A 92 -9.13 -11.96 3.34
C GLU A 92 -8.39 -12.97 4.25
N ASN A 93 -9.11 -13.89 4.90
CA ASN A 93 -8.54 -15.02 5.63
C ASN A 93 -8.20 -16.22 4.74
N GLU A 94 -8.54 -16.19 3.45
CA GLU A 94 -8.19 -17.26 2.54
C GLU A 94 -6.68 -17.36 2.36
N VAL A 95 -6.16 -18.59 2.45
CA VAL A 95 -4.73 -18.90 2.46
C VAL A 95 -4.00 -18.30 1.25
N TRP A 96 -4.63 -18.32 0.07
CA TRP A 96 -4.01 -17.79 -1.14
C TRP A 96 -3.79 -16.27 -1.07
N TYR A 97 -4.72 -15.54 -0.46
CA TYR A 97 -4.64 -14.08 -0.37
C TYR A 97 -3.60 -13.66 0.66
N GLN A 98 -3.65 -14.27 1.85
CA GLN A 98 -2.63 -14.01 2.88
C GLN A 98 -1.23 -14.38 2.39
N LYS A 99 -1.10 -15.49 1.67
CA LYS A 99 0.18 -15.89 1.06
C LYS A 99 0.69 -14.81 0.10
N ALA A 100 -0.14 -14.32 -0.82
CA ALA A 100 0.25 -13.28 -1.77
C ALA A 100 0.68 -11.98 -1.08
N VAL A 101 -0.05 -11.56 -0.03
CA VAL A 101 0.32 -10.39 0.79
C VAL A 101 1.65 -10.62 1.50
N PHE A 102 1.84 -11.79 2.12
CA PHE A 102 3.05 -12.10 2.88
C PHE A 102 4.29 -12.20 2.00
N GLU A 103 4.17 -12.76 0.79
CA GLU A 103 5.26 -12.76 -0.19
C GLU A 103 5.70 -11.33 -0.55
N MET A 104 4.76 -10.41 -0.77
CA MET A 104 5.09 -8.99 -0.98
C MET A 104 5.78 -8.38 0.25
N LEU A 105 5.31 -8.67 1.46
CA LEU A 105 5.91 -8.17 2.70
C LEU A 105 7.34 -8.71 2.91
N ASP A 106 7.59 -9.96 2.54
CA ASP A 106 8.93 -10.54 2.59
C ASP A 106 9.88 -9.81 1.62
N CYS A 107 9.42 -9.44 0.41
CA CYS A 107 10.19 -8.59 -0.51
C CYS A 107 10.49 -7.20 0.10
N ALA A 108 9.49 -6.57 0.72
CA ALA A 108 9.67 -5.27 1.39
C ALA A 108 10.68 -5.35 2.54
N LYS A 109 10.65 -6.45 3.31
CA LYS A 109 11.60 -6.71 4.39
C LYS A 109 13.03 -6.88 3.86
N GLU A 110 13.20 -7.66 2.80
CA GLU A 110 14.52 -7.93 2.21
C GLU A 110 15.19 -6.65 1.70
N LYS A 111 14.40 -5.71 1.17
CA LYS A 111 14.88 -4.43 0.62
C LYS A 111 14.83 -3.26 1.60
N ASP A 112 14.42 -3.49 2.85
CA ASP A 112 14.23 -2.46 3.88
C ASP A 112 13.36 -1.27 3.42
N VAL A 113 12.28 -1.57 2.69
CA VAL A 113 11.31 -0.58 2.19
C VAL A 113 10.34 -0.20 3.30
N ILE A 114 10.07 1.10 3.47
CA ILE A 114 9.04 1.60 4.39
C ILE A 114 7.67 1.33 3.77
N ILE A 115 6.70 0.84 4.53
CA ILE A 115 5.33 0.69 4.03
C ILE A 115 4.44 1.81 4.56
N GLU A 116 3.71 2.44 3.64
CA GLU A 116 2.71 3.45 3.96
C GLU A 116 1.54 2.84 4.75
N VAL A 117 1.13 3.53 5.81
CA VAL A 117 -0.12 3.32 6.53
C VAL A 117 -1.06 4.45 6.11
N ASN A 118 -1.87 4.15 5.10
CA ASN A 118 -2.68 5.11 4.38
C ASN A 118 -4.11 5.16 4.93
N THR A 119 -4.56 6.36 5.29
CA THR A 119 -5.87 6.58 5.94
C THR A 119 -7.00 6.92 4.97
N ARG A 120 -6.69 7.12 3.67
CA ARG A 120 -7.66 7.50 2.64
C ARG A 120 -8.80 6.52 2.48
N GLY A 121 -8.54 5.24 2.69
CA GLY A 121 -9.56 4.19 2.68
C GLY A 121 -10.71 4.51 3.62
N ILE A 122 -10.38 4.94 4.84
CA ILE A 122 -11.33 5.24 5.91
C ILE A 122 -12.13 6.50 5.55
N TYR A 123 -11.47 7.65 5.40
CA TYR A 123 -12.19 8.93 5.33
C TYR A 123 -12.87 9.20 3.98
N LYS A 124 -12.54 8.42 2.94
CA LYS A 124 -13.30 8.40 1.67
C LYS A 124 -14.35 7.28 1.60
N ASN A 125 -14.58 6.55 2.69
CA ASN A 125 -15.52 5.43 2.77
C ASN A 125 -15.27 4.36 1.68
N ARG A 126 -14.00 4.09 1.38
CA ARG A 126 -13.58 3.04 0.42
C ARG A 126 -13.21 1.73 1.13
N SER A 127 -12.77 1.84 2.37
CA SER A 127 -12.45 0.72 3.25
C SER A 127 -12.80 1.08 4.69
N VAL A 128 -13.08 0.07 5.51
CA VAL A 128 -13.27 0.24 6.96
C VAL A 128 -11.94 0.22 7.72
N GLU A 129 -10.84 -0.09 7.04
CA GLU A 129 -9.48 -0.13 7.59
C GLU A 129 -8.56 0.84 6.83
N VAL A 130 -7.39 1.09 7.40
CA VAL A 130 -6.26 1.68 6.68
C VAL A 130 -5.75 0.72 5.59
N TYR A 131 -4.90 1.22 4.69
CA TYR A 131 -4.04 0.37 3.86
C TYR A 131 -2.64 0.32 4.51
N PRO A 132 -2.05 -0.86 4.80
CA PRO A 132 -2.62 -2.19 4.59
C PRO A 132 -3.58 -2.67 5.69
N SER A 133 -4.32 -3.77 5.43
CA SER A 133 -5.28 -4.42 6.33
C SER A 133 -4.62 -4.82 7.66
N HIS A 134 -5.42 -4.96 8.72
CA HIS A 134 -4.91 -5.26 10.07
C HIS A 134 -4.04 -6.53 10.14
N PHE A 135 -4.38 -7.60 9.42
CA PHE A 135 -3.58 -8.83 9.41
C PHE A 135 -2.20 -8.62 8.77
N ALA A 136 -2.13 -7.77 7.74
CA ALA A 136 -0.87 -7.41 7.08
C ALA A 136 -0.01 -6.54 8.00
N LEU A 137 -0.61 -5.56 8.70
CA LEU A 137 0.09 -4.75 9.70
C LEU A 137 0.69 -5.60 10.83
N LYS A 138 -0.05 -6.62 11.30
CA LYS A 138 0.45 -7.59 12.27
C LYS A 138 1.67 -8.35 11.74
N ARG A 139 1.59 -8.85 10.51
CA ARG A 139 2.73 -9.54 9.86
C ARG A 139 3.92 -8.61 9.66
N MET A 140 3.69 -7.37 9.24
CA MET A 140 4.75 -6.36 9.11
C MET A 140 5.46 -6.13 10.45
N ARG A 141 4.70 -6.12 11.56
CA ARG A 141 5.29 -5.95 12.89
C ARG A 141 6.21 -7.11 13.25
N GLU A 142 5.81 -8.35 12.96
CA GLU A 142 6.62 -9.56 13.16
C GLU A 142 7.93 -9.51 12.35
N LEU A 143 7.86 -8.98 11.13
CA LEU A 143 9.01 -8.79 10.25
C LEU A 143 9.87 -7.57 10.61
N ASN A 144 9.43 -6.72 11.55
CA ASN A 144 10.04 -5.42 11.84
C ASN A 144 10.16 -4.54 10.59
N ILE A 145 9.08 -4.45 9.80
CA ILE A 145 8.98 -3.52 8.68
C ILE A 145 8.63 -2.13 9.22
N ARG A 146 9.30 -1.10 8.71
CA ARG A 146 9.08 0.30 9.11
C ARG A 146 7.79 0.82 8.49
N THR A 147 7.03 1.61 9.24
CA THR A 147 5.75 2.22 8.79
C THR A 147 5.86 3.73 8.68
N MET A 148 5.11 4.34 7.77
CA MET A 148 4.94 5.80 7.67
C MET A 148 3.46 6.14 7.50
N LEU A 149 2.93 7.08 8.28
CA LEU A 149 1.54 7.52 8.15
C LEU A 149 1.37 8.48 6.99
N SER A 150 0.27 8.34 6.25
CA SER A 150 -0.09 9.22 5.14
C SER A 150 -1.60 9.30 5.00
N ALA A 151 -2.09 10.51 4.70
CA ALA A 151 -3.50 10.70 4.39
C ALA A 151 -3.78 10.53 2.89
N ASP A 152 -2.76 10.55 2.03
CA ASP A 152 -2.93 10.59 0.56
C ASP A 152 -3.98 11.65 0.16
N THR A 153 -3.86 12.82 0.80
CA THR A 153 -4.83 13.90 0.65
C THR A 153 -4.65 14.62 -0.67
N HIS A 154 -5.77 15.06 -1.23
CA HIS A 154 -5.81 15.97 -2.38
C HIS A 154 -6.35 17.37 -1.99
N LEU A 155 -6.59 17.58 -0.69
CA LEU A 155 -7.16 18.79 -0.10
C LEU A 155 -6.43 19.13 1.19
N ILE A 156 -6.12 20.41 1.41
CA ILE A 156 -5.43 20.86 2.62
C ILE A 156 -6.19 20.47 3.89
N THR A 157 -7.53 20.46 3.82
CA THR A 157 -8.39 20.11 4.96
C THR A 157 -8.32 18.63 5.37
N GLU A 158 -7.67 17.76 4.60
CA GLU A 158 -7.56 16.32 4.91
C GLU A 158 -6.14 15.86 5.28
N LEU A 159 -5.20 16.80 5.49
CA LEU A 159 -3.77 16.50 5.72
C LEU A 159 -3.48 15.45 6.80
N THR A 160 -4.25 15.45 7.88
CA THR A 160 -4.08 14.53 9.02
C THR A 160 -5.32 13.68 9.28
N THR A 161 -6.26 13.66 8.33
CA THR A 161 -7.52 12.94 8.52
C THR A 161 -7.26 11.44 8.66
N GLY A 162 -7.82 10.81 9.69
CA GLY A 162 -7.65 9.39 9.95
C GLY A 162 -6.38 9.01 10.72
N PHE A 163 -5.50 9.97 11.08
CA PHE A 163 -4.23 9.66 11.75
C PHE A 163 -4.43 9.09 13.16
N GLU A 164 -5.44 9.56 13.89
CA GLU A 164 -5.79 9.02 15.20
C GLU A 164 -6.16 7.53 15.09
N GLN A 165 -7.04 7.18 14.15
CA GLN A 165 -7.44 5.80 13.88
C GLN A 165 -6.26 4.94 13.42
N ALA A 166 -5.40 5.47 12.54
CA ALA A 166 -4.20 4.77 12.11
C ALA A 166 -3.25 4.49 13.28
N ALA A 167 -3.11 5.46 14.19
CA ALA A 167 -2.30 5.29 15.39
C ALA A 167 -2.87 4.22 16.32
N GLU A 168 -4.19 4.20 16.53
CA GLU A 168 -4.86 3.14 17.31
C GLU A 168 -4.59 1.74 16.75
N VAL A 169 -4.72 1.57 15.44
CA VAL A 169 -4.47 0.29 14.75
C VAL A 169 -3.00 -0.12 14.85
N LEU A 170 -2.07 0.82 14.67
CA LEU A 170 -0.64 0.51 14.79
C LEU A 170 -0.25 0.11 16.22
N LEU A 171 -0.79 0.80 17.22
CA LEU A 171 -0.59 0.47 18.64
C LEU A 171 -1.19 -0.91 18.95
N SER A 172 -2.37 -1.23 18.42
CA SER A 172 -3.05 -2.52 18.69
C SER A 172 -2.28 -3.73 18.14
N VAL A 173 -1.56 -3.57 17.03
CA VAL A 173 -0.69 -4.61 16.46
C VAL A 173 0.74 -4.57 17.02
N GLY A 174 1.07 -3.63 17.90
CA GLY A 174 2.32 -3.60 18.67
C GLY A 174 3.44 -2.71 18.12
N TYR A 175 3.15 -1.80 17.18
CA TYR A 175 4.09 -0.72 16.85
C TYR A 175 4.17 0.28 18.00
N LYS A 176 5.36 0.85 18.19
CA LYS A 176 5.64 1.91 19.17
C LYS A 176 6.20 3.17 18.55
N GLU A 177 6.64 3.06 17.30
CA GLU A 177 7.29 4.12 16.55
C GLU A 177 6.76 4.12 15.13
N VAL A 178 6.79 5.30 14.51
CA VAL A 178 6.53 5.51 13.08
C VAL A 178 7.74 6.18 12.46
N THR A 179 7.90 6.03 11.16
CA THR A 179 9.01 6.60 10.41
C THR A 179 8.62 7.97 9.89
N VAL A 180 9.51 8.95 10.09
CA VAL A 180 9.40 10.30 9.53
C VAL A 180 10.70 10.66 8.83
N LEU A 181 10.62 11.51 7.81
CA LEU A 181 11.82 12.10 7.20
C LEU A 181 12.19 13.37 7.98
N LYS A 182 13.41 13.43 8.51
CA LYS A 182 13.95 14.59 9.22
C LYS A 182 15.40 14.81 8.79
N ASN A 183 15.73 16.03 8.35
CA ASN A 183 17.07 16.38 7.88
C ASN A 183 17.63 15.39 6.84
N ASN A 184 16.79 15.00 5.87
CA ASN A 184 17.12 14.02 4.81
C ASN A 184 17.46 12.60 5.32
N HIS A 185 17.02 12.26 6.53
CA HIS A 185 17.16 10.93 7.10
C HIS A 185 15.83 10.40 7.60
N PHE A 186 15.51 9.15 7.24
CA PHE A 186 14.38 8.45 7.84
C PHE A 186 14.74 8.04 9.26
N ILE A 187 13.96 8.53 10.22
CA ILE A 187 14.11 8.21 11.63
C ILE A 187 12.80 7.64 12.18
N GLN A 188 12.91 6.71 13.12
CA GLN A 188 11.76 6.20 13.87
C GLN A 188 11.54 7.09 15.09
N VAL A 189 10.29 7.53 15.28
CA VAL A 189 9.90 8.40 16.39
C VAL A 189 8.72 7.77 17.15
N PRO A 190 8.72 7.85 18.49
CA PRO A 190 7.57 7.42 19.27
C PRO A 190 6.31 8.20 18.90
N PHE A 191 5.16 7.52 18.91
CA PHE A 191 3.87 8.14 18.62
C PHE A 191 2.79 7.70 19.61
N SER A 192 1.69 8.45 19.60
CA SER A 192 0.45 8.13 20.29
C SER A 192 -0.73 8.49 19.40
N THR A 193 -1.96 8.28 19.88
CA THR A 193 -3.18 8.74 19.20
C THR A 193 -3.23 10.27 19.05
N LYS A 194 -2.41 11.01 19.79
CA LYS A 194 -2.27 12.48 19.70
C LYS A 194 -1.19 12.94 18.73
N GLY A 195 -0.51 12.03 18.05
CA GLY A 195 0.58 12.31 17.11
C GLY A 195 1.96 11.87 17.62
N ILE A 196 3.00 12.36 16.96
CA ILE A 196 4.40 12.06 17.28
C ILE A 196 4.87 12.87 18.49
N ASN A 197 5.62 12.23 19.37
CA ASN A 197 6.24 12.88 20.53
C ASN A 197 7.67 13.26 20.15
N TYR A 198 7.95 14.56 20.08
CA TYR A 198 9.31 15.09 19.92
C TYR A 198 9.91 15.49 21.27
#